data_AF-A0A1W1H8M9-F1
#
_entry.id   AF-A0A1W1H8M9-F1
#
_cell.length_a   1.000
_cell.length_b   1.000
_cell.length_c   1.000
_cell.angle_alpha   90.00
_cell.angle_beta   90.00
_cell.angle_gamma   90.00
#
_symmetry.space_group_name_H-M   'P 1'
#
loop_
_entity.id
_entity.type
_entity.pdbx_description
1 polymer ?
#
loop_
_entity_poly.entity_id
_entity_poly.type
_entity_poly.pdbx_seq_one_letter_code
_entity_poly.pdbx_strand_id
1 'polypeptide(L)'
;MIEELICNSGEKNDIFILFMGERAFSAMTILRQFLYNNVYRAPSVHQEFIKAKKVLIEIYNYFIDNIDFLQAELEKMEMAPWEPSKNHLKRSVCDIIASMTDRYALELYTKLFFPRPRV
;
A
#
# COMPACT_ATOMS: atom_id res chain seq x y z
N MET A 1 -23.36 -2.34 -11.15
CA MET A 1 -22.18 -3.21 -10.89
C MET A 1 -22.49 -4.22 -9.80
N ILE A 2 -22.84 -3.79 -8.58
CA ILE A 2 -23.21 -4.73 -7.50
C ILE A 2 -24.48 -5.50 -7.85
N GLU A 3 -25.51 -4.83 -8.36
CA GLU A 3 -26.74 -5.48 -8.83
C GLU A 3 -26.45 -6.55 -9.89
N GLU A 4 -25.73 -6.18 -10.96
CA GLU A 4 -25.27 -7.11 -12.00
C GLU A 4 -24.43 -8.27 -11.46
N LEU A 5 -23.61 -8.03 -10.43
CA LEU A 5 -22.86 -9.09 -9.77
C LEU A 5 -23.80 -10.03 -9.01
N ILE A 6 -24.75 -9.51 -8.24
CA ILE A 6 -25.69 -10.32 -7.46
C ILE A 6 -26.58 -11.16 -8.39
N CYS A 7 -27.15 -10.54 -9.43
CA CYS A 7 -28.10 -11.21 -10.32
C CYS A 7 -27.46 -12.27 -11.22
N ASN A 8 -26.20 -12.09 -11.61
CA ASN A 8 -25.52 -13.00 -12.53
C ASN A 8 -24.62 -14.03 -11.82
N SER A 9 -24.39 -13.88 -10.50
CA SER A 9 -23.62 -14.83 -9.69
C SER A 9 -24.50 -15.97 -9.19
N GLY A 10 -23.91 -17.15 -9.03
CA GLY A 10 -24.64 -18.32 -8.57
C GLY A 10 -23.75 -19.56 -8.50
N GLU A 11 -24.32 -20.66 -8.02
CA GLU A 11 -23.61 -21.93 -7.90
C GLU A 11 -23.55 -22.66 -9.25
N LYS A 12 -22.37 -23.16 -9.59
CA LYS A 12 -22.13 -23.99 -10.78
C LYS A 12 -21.10 -25.05 -10.45
N ASN A 13 -21.48 -26.33 -10.55
CA ASN A 13 -20.64 -27.48 -10.20
C ASN A 13 -20.10 -27.40 -8.74
N ASP A 14 -20.98 -27.16 -7.77
CA ASP A 14 -20.66 -27.04 -6.33
C ASP A 14 -19.68 -25.89 -5.98
N ILE A 15 -19.49 -24.94 -6.90
CA ILE A 15 -18.66 -23.75 -6.69
C ILE A 15 -19.50 -22.50 -6.93
N PHE A 16 -19.47 -21.56 -6.00
CA PHE A 16 -20.11 -20.25 -6.16
C PHE A 16 -19.29 -19.37 -7.10
N ILE A 17 -19.85 -19.05 -8.27
CA ILE A 17 -19.21 -18.21 -9.29
C ILE A 17 -19.70 -16.78 -9.14
N LEU A 18 -18.74 -15.87 -8.98
CA LEU A 18 -18.96 -14.44 -9.08
C LEU A 18 -18.90 -14.00 -10.54
N PHE A 19 -20.02 -13.57 -11.08
CA PHE A 19 -20.13 -13.10 -12.46
C PHE A 19 -20.94 -11.82 -12.50
N MET A 20 -20.44 -10.80 -13.20
CA MET A 20 -21.07 -9.47 -13.28
C MET A 20 -21.78 -9.22 -14.62
N GLY A 21 -21.92 -10.25 -15.46
CA GLY A 21 -22.44 -10.11 -16.82
C GLY A 21 -21.42 -9.50 -17.80
N GLU A 22 -21.55 -9.86 -19.08
CA GLU A 22 -20.59 -9.43 -20.11
C GLU A 22 -20.62 -7.91 -20.34
N ARG A 23 -21.81 -7.31 -20.33
CA ARG A 23 -21.98 -5.86 -20.56
C ARG A 23 -21.25 -5.03 -19.51
N ALA A 24 -21.51 -5.28 -18.23
CA ALA A 24 -20.90 -4.51 -17.15
C ALA A 24 -19.39 -4.77 -17.07
N PHE A 25 -18.95 -6.02 -17.29
CA PHE A 25 -17.54 -6.36 -17.34
C PHE A 25 -16.81 -5.64 -18.48
N SER A 26 -17.39 -5.63 -19.69
CA SER A 26 -16.83 -4.95 -20.86
C SER A 26 -16.72 -3.44 -20.65
N ALA A 27 -17.79 -2.80 -20.17
CA ALA A 27 -17.79 -1.37 -19.86
C ALA A 27 -16.72 -1.01 -18.80
N MET A 28 -16.60 -1.83 -17.75
CA MET A 28 -15.58 -1.64 -16.70
C MET A 28 -14.16 -1.78 -17.26
N THR A 29 -13.95 -2.73 -18.17
CA THR A 29 -12.66 -2.97 -18.82
C THR A 29 -12.26 -1.77 -19.68
N ILE A 30 -13.19 -1.24 -20.48
CA ILE A 30 -12.97 -0.03 -21.29
C ILE A 30 -12.63 1.17 -20.39
N LEU A 31 -13.39 1.38 -19.31
CA LEU A 31 -13.14 2.46 -18.36
C LEU A 31 -11.76 2.34 -17.70
N ARG A 32 -11.37 1.15 -17.24
CA ARG A 32 -10.04 0.92 -16.65
C ARG A 32 -8.93 1.22 -17.66
N GLN A 33 -9.09 0.77 -18.91
CA GLN A 33 -8.11 1.04 -19.95
C GLN A 33 -7.97 2.54 -20.22
N PHE A 34 -9.10 3.26 -20.26
CA PHE A 34 -9.10 4.72 -20.40
C PHE A 34 -8.37 5.40 -19.24
N LEU A 35 -8.69 5.06 -17.99
CA LEU A 35 -8.03 5.63 -16.80
C LEU A 35 -6.55 5.30 -16.76
N TYR A 36 -6.17 4.09 -17.15
CA TYR A 36 -4.77 3.67 -17.19
C TYR A 36 -3.96 4.49 -18.19
N ASN A 37 -4.50 4.72 -19.39
CA ASN A 37 -3.82 5.47 -20.43
C ASN A 37 -3.77 6.97 -20.15
N ASN A 38 -4.83 7.55 -19.57
CA ASN A 38 -4.98 9.00 -19.48
C ASN A 38 -4.76 9.58 -18.08
N VAL A 39 -4.85 8.75 -17.03
CA VAL A 39 -4.75 9.22 -15.63
C VAL A 39 -3.51 8.62 -14.96
N TYR A 40 -3.43 7.29 -14.82
CA TYR A 40 -2.37 6.65 -14.05
C TYR A 40 -0.97 6.75 -14.68
N ARG A 41 -0.89 6.81 -16.01
CA ARG A 41 0.36 6.98 -16.75
C ARG A 41 0.68 8.42 -17.13
N ALA A 42 -0.10 9.39 -16.66
CA ALA A 42 0.21 10.79 -16.89
C ALA A 42 1.61 11.12 -16.32
N PRO A 43 2.48 11.85 -17.04
CA PRO A 43 3.85 12.10 -16.60
C PRO A 43 3.97 12.71 -15.20
N SER A 44 3.07 13.63 -14.84
CA SER A 44 3.02 14.24 -13.51
C SER A 44 2.77 13.22 -12.41
N VAL A 45 1.81 12.31 -12.62
CA VAL A 45 1.47 11.23 -11.69
C VAL A 45 2.63 10.24 -11.56
N HIS A 46 3.26 9.88 -12.67
CA HIS A 46 4.40 8.96 -12.65
C HIS A 46 5.60 9.51 -11.87
N GLN A 47 5.87 10.82 -11.98
CA GLN A 47 6.94 11.46 -11.21
C GLN A 47 6.69 11.39 -9.70
N GLU A 48 5.44 11.59 -9.24
CA GLU A 48 5.11 11.42 -7.83
C GLU A 48 5.25 9.97 -7.36
N PHE A 49 4.88 8.99 -8.20
CA PHE A 49 5.11 7.57 -7.88
C PHE A 49 6.59 7.23 -7.68
N ILE A 50 7.49 7.80 -8.48
CA ILE A 50 8.94 7.61 -8.31
C ILE A 50 9.40 8.15 -6.95
N LYS A 51 8.92 9.34 -6.55
CA LYS A 51 9.26 9.93 -5.25
C LYS A 51 8.69 9.10 -4.09
N ALA A 52 7.43 8.69 -4.17
CA ALA A 52 6.80 7.85 -3.16
C ALA A 52 7.54 6.51 -3.00
N LYS A 53 7.91 5.87 -4.11
CA LYS A 53 8.73 4.64 -4.07
C LYS A 53 10.05 4.86 -3.34
N LYS A 54 10.73 5.99 -3.60
CA LYS A 54 11.99 6.32 -2.91
C LYS A 54 11.78 6.46 -1.40
N VAL A 55 10.74 7.19 -0.97
CA VAL A 55 10.39 7.36 0.44
C VAL A 55 10.20 6.00 1.13
N LEU A 56 9.41 5.10 0.53
CA LEU A 56 9.14 3.78 1.10
C LEU A 56 10.40 2.92 1.19
N ILE A 57 11.24 2.92 0.16
CA ILE A 57 12.50 2.14 0.15
C ILE A 57 13.45 2.61 1.24
N GLU A 58 13.61 3.92 1.41
CA GLU A 58 14.53 4.47 2.40
C GLU A 58 14.02 4.25 3.83
N ILE A 59 12.72 4.43 4.09
CA ILE A 59 12.11 4.08 5.39
C ILE A 59 12.30 2.58 5.68
N TYR A 60 12.04 1.71 4.69
CA TYR A 60 12.22 0.27 4.82
C TYR A 60 13.65 -0.09 5.22
N ASN A 61 14.64 0.39 4.46
CA ASN A 61 16.05 0.11 4.75
C ASN A 61 16.45 0.66 6.12
N TYR A 62 15.99 1.86 6.48
CA TYR A 62 16.28 2.44 7.79
C TYR A 62 15.78 1.56 8.93
N PHE A 63 14.55 1.03 8.85
CA PHE A 63 14.05 0.10 9.86
C PHE A 63 14.80 -1.22 9.90
N ILE A 64 15.22 -1.75 8.76
CA ILE A 64 16.04 -2.98 8.69
C ILE A 64 17.37 -2.79 9.41
N ASP A 65 18.00 -1.62 9.23
CA ASP A 65 19.31 -1.31 9.80
C ASP A 65 19.22 -0.81 11.26
N ASN A 66 18.04 -0.39 11.73
CA ASN A 66 17.83 0.21 13.06
C ASN A 66 16.64 -0.43 13.80
N ILE A 67 16.84 -1.65 14.31
CA ILE A 67 15.79 -2.43 14.98
C ILE A 67 15.23 -1.73 16.22
N ASP A 68 16.06 -1.06 17.02
CA ASP A 68 15.58 -0.33 18.21
C ASP A 68 14.59 0.79 17.83
N PHE A 69 14.85 1.45 16.70
CA PHE A 69 13.95 2.47 16.17
C PHE A 69 12.66 1.84 15.65
N LEU A 70 12.72 0.70 14.97
CA LEU A 70 11.54 -0.06 14.57
C LEU A 70 10.68 -0.41 15.80
N GLN A 71 11.29 -0.91 16.88
CA GLN A 71 10.58 -1.31 18.09
C GLN A 71 9.85 -0.12 18.74
N ALA A 72 10.54 1.01 18.87
CA ALA A 72 9.95 2.24 19.40
C ALA A 72 8.80 2.77 18.52
N GLU A 73 8.93 2.64 17.21
CA GLU A 73 7.89 3.09 16.27
C GLU A 73 6.67 2.14 16.28
N LEU A 74 6.88 0.83 16.41
CA LEU A 74 5.81 -0.16 16.61
C LEU A 74 5.03 0.15 17.89
N GLU A 75 5.73 0.43 18.99
CA GLU A 75 5.10 0.82 20.26
C GLU A 75 4.29 2.12 20.11
N LYS A 76 4.86 3.14 19.47
CA LYS A 76 4.19 4.42 19.22
C LYS A 76 2.92 4.26 18.37
N MET A 77 2.91 3.32 17.43
CA MET A 77 1.76 3.03 16.59
C MET A 77 0.80 1.99 17.21
N GLU A 78 1.00 1.64 18.50
CA GLU A 78 0.21 0.64 19.24
C GLU A 78 0.16 -0.72 18.52
N MET A 79 1.22 -1.06 17.79
CA MET A 79 1.39 -2.32 17.10
C MET A 79 2.10 -3.34 17.98
N ALA A 80 1.91 -4.63 17.68
CA ALA A 80 2.62 -5.68 18.37
C ALA A 80 4.15 -5.53 18.19
N PRO A 81 4.95 -5.70 19.26
CA PRO A 81 6.41 -5.63 19.17
C PRO A 81 6.94 -6.70 18.21
N TRP A 82 8.03 -6.37 17.51
CA TRP A 82 8.72 -7.39 16.73
C TRP A 82 9.46 -8.35 17.66
N GLU A 83 9.26 -9.64 17.40
CA GLU A 83 9.92 -10.74 18.11
C GLU A 83 10.46 -11.74 17.07
N PRO A 84 11.78 -12.05 17.07
CA PRO A 84 12.39 -12.96 16.10
C PRO A 84 11.76 -14.35 16.05
N SER A 85 11.20 -14.81 17.17
CA SER A 85 10.55 -16.12 17.30
C SER A 85 9.15 -16.18 16.67
N LYS A 86 8.48 -15.03 16.50
CA LYS A 86 7.10 -14.95 16.01
C LYS A 86 7.01 -14.57 14.54
N ASN A 87 7.86 -13.66 14.07
CA ASN A 87 7.79 -13.14 12.70
C ASN A 87 9.15 -12.72 12.15
N HIS A 88 9.31 -12.89 10.84
CA HIS A 88 10.48 -12.37 10.12
C HIS A 88 10.52 -10.83 10.18
N LEU A 89 11.70 -10.26 10.46
CA LEU A 89 11.91 -8.80 10.53
C LEU A 89 11.35 -8.06 9.32
N LYS A 90 11.68 -8.54 8.11
CA LYS A 90 11.21 -7.95 6.84
C LYS A 90 9.69 -7.85 6.77
N ARG A 91 8.97 -8.81 7.35
CA ARG A 91 7.51 -8.81 7.36
C ARG A 91 6.99 -7.75 8.33
N SER A 92 7.53 -7.69 9.54
CA SER A 92 7.15 -6.67 10.53
C SER A 92 7.42 -5.24 10.02
N VAL A 93 8.54 -5.01 9.32
CA VAL A 93 8.83 -3.73 8.66
C VAL A 93 7.81 -3.41 7.56
N CYS A 94 7.42 -4.39 6.73
CA CYS A 94 6.36 -4.18 5.74
C CYS A 94 5.01 -3.85 6.40
N ASP A 95 4.67 -4.54 7.49
CA ASP A 95 3.38 -4.37 8.16
C ASP A 95 3.25 -2.98 8.80
N ILE A 96 4.32 -2.44 9.44
CA ILE A 96 4.30 -1.07 9.96
C ILE A 96 4.29 -0.03 8.83
N ILE A 97 5.03 -0.22 7.74
CA ILE A 97 5.00 0.72 6.62
C ILE A 97 3.60 0.74 5.97
N ALA A 98 2.97 -0.43 5.82
CA ALA A 98 1.63 -0.53 5.26
C ALA A 98 0.53 0.06 6.17
N SER A 99 0.80 0.21 7.47
CA SER A 99 -0.12 0.86 8.41
C SER A 99 0.03 2.38 8.45
N MET A 100 1.08 2.94 7.83
CA MET A 100 1.27 4.40 7.78
C MET A 100 0.29 5.05 6.79
N THR A 101 -0.21 6.23 7.17
CA THR A 101 -0.82 7.15 6.20
C THR A 101 0.27 7.87 5.41
N ASP A 102 -0.06 8.37 4.22
CA ASP A 102 0.87 9.15 3.39
C ASP A 102 1.50 10.32 4.17
N ARG A 103 0.68 11.05 4.92
CA ARG A 103 1.14 12.17 5.75
C ARG A 103 2.16 11.72 6.79
N TYR A 104 1.88 10.61 7.47
CA TYR A 104 2.79 10.07 8.48
C TYR A 104 4.12 9.61 7.88
N ALA A 105 4.08 8.88 6.76
CA ALA A 105 5.29 8.42 6.08
C ALA A 105 6.20 9.59 5.67
N LEU A 106 5.61 10.69 5.16
CA LEU A 106 6.36 11.90 4.79
C LEU A 106 6.91 12.65 6.00
N GLU A 107 6.15 12.76 7.09
CA GLU A 107 6.61 13.35 8.35
C GLU A 107 7.80 12.56 8.94
N LEU A 108 7.69 11.22 8.97
CA LEU A 108 8.74 10.33 9.43
C LEU A 108 9.98 10.43 8.53
N TYR A 109 9.81 10.37 7.21
CA TYR A 109 10.91 10.53 6.26
C TYR A 109 11.64 11.86 6.45
N THR A 110 10.90 12.95 6.65
CA THR A 110 11.47 14.27 6.94
C THR A 110 12.27 14.23 8.24
N LYS A 111 11.73 13.63 9.30
CA LYS A 111 12.39 13.51 10.61
C LYS A 111 13.70 12.72 10.54
N LEU A 112 13.77 11.69 9.70
CA LEU A 112 14.89 10.76 9.57
C LEU A 112 16.00 11.29 8.66
N PHE A 113 15.64 11.86 7.50
CA PHE A 113 16.60 12.13 6.43
C PHE A 113 16.88 13.62 6.20
N PHE A 114 16.05 14.53 6.71
CA PHE A 114 16.30 15.96 6.54
C PHE A 114 17.07 16.54 7.74
N PRO A 115 18.10 17.36 7.48
CA PRO A 115 18.83 18.02 8.55
C PRO A 115 17.92 19.02 9.27
N ARG A 116 17.96 19.04 10.60
CA ARG A 116 17.30 20.09 11.38
C ARG A 116 18.26 21.27 11.51
N PRO A 117 17.84 22.50 11.14
CA PRO A 117 18.63 23.67 11.44
C PRO A 117 18.82 23.75 12.96
N ARG A 118 20.05 23.98 13.42
CA ARG A 118 20.30 24.30 14.82
C ARG A 118 19.67 25.66 15.09
N VAL A 119 18.59 25.68 15.87
CA VAL A 119 18.05 26.89 16.49
C VAL A 119 18.93 27.25 17.68
#